data_AF-R7WHH2-F1
#
_entry.id   AF-R7WHH2-F1
#
_cell.length_a   1.000
_cell.length_b   1.000
_cell.length_c   1.000
_cell.angle_alpha   90.00
_cell.angle_beta   90.00
_cell.angle_gamma   90.00
#
_symmetry.space_group_name_H-M   'P 1'
#
loop_
_entity.id
_entity.type
_entity.pdbx_description
1 polymer ?
#
loop_
_entity_poly.entity_id
_entity_poly.type
_entity_poly.pdbx_seq_one_letter_code
_entity_poly.pdbx_strand_id
1 'polypeptide(L)'
;MPPKKSAHARGLGYQHRKNRDRLLGALVDGTPCWWCGQPLHRDPALNPDGMPLEADHSIARSRGGITADRLLHHLCNRQRQDGSRDHLRPAVTGLPLAAAAGHERLLGHRAMPWPTPRQDHP
;
A
#
# COMPACT_ATOMS: atom_id res chain seq x y z
N MET A 1 -12.21 29.91 14.77
CA MET A 1 -11.63 28.74 14.05
C MET A 1 -10.35 29.17 13.37
N PRO A 2 -9.21 28.48 13.55
CA PRO A 2 -7.98 28.83 12.83
C PRO A 2 -8.17 28.64 11.31
N PRO A 3 -7.52 29.45 10.45
CA PRO A 3 -7.66 29.33 9.01
C PRO A 3 -7.13 27.98 8.51
N LYS A 4 -7.89 27.31 7.63
CA LYS A 4 -7.43 26.08 6.97
C LYS A 4 -6.18 26.38 6.15
N LYS A 5 -5.09 25.65 6.40
CA LYS A 5 -3.85 25.74 5.61
C LYS A 5 -4.18 25.62 4.11
N SER A 6 -3.59 26.48 3.29
CA SER A 6 -3.76 26.45 1.82
C SER A 6 -3.31 25.10 1.25
N ALA A 7 -3.82 24.72 0.06
CA ALA A 7 -3.41 23.46 -0.60
C ALA A 7 -1.88 23.36 -0.77
N HIS A 8 -1.24 24.50 -1.03
CA HIS A 8 0.23 24.63 -1.06
C HIS A 8 0.86 24.35 0.31
N ALA A 9 0.36 24.98 1.38
CA ALA A 9 0.84 24.76 2.76
C ALA A 9 0.54 23.34 3.30
N ARG A 10 -0.41 22.63 2.71
CA ARG A 10 -0.69 21.20 2.97
C ARG A 10 0.15 20.27 2.10
N GLY A 11 1.03 20.81 1.26
CA GLY A 11 1.85 20.05 0.34
C GLY A 11 1.07 19.42 -0.83
N LEU A 12 -0.22 19.72 -0.98
CA LEU A 12 -1.09 19.30 -2.08
C LEU A 12 -1.03 20.29 -3.27
N GLY A 13 0.07 21.05 -3.33
CA GLY A 13 0.30 22.09 -4.34
C GLY A 13 0.55 21.52 -5.73
N TYR A 14 0.83 22.43 -6.66
CA TYR A 14 1.11 22.13 -8.07
C TYR A 14 2.15 21.02 -8.26
N GLN A 15 3.24 21.04 -7.49
CA GLN A 15 4.31 20.03 -7.60
C GLN A 15 3.84 18.61 -7.29
N HIS A 16 2.93 18.45 -6.32
CA HIS A 16 2.39 17.13 -5.99
C HIS A 16 1.55 16.57 -7.14
N ARG A 17 0.71 17.41 -7.76
CA ARG A 17 -0.08 17.01 -8.93
C ARG A 17 0.83 16.67 -10.11
N LYS A 18 1.80 17.53 -10.42
CA LYS A 18 2.77 17.31 -11.50
C LYS A 18 3.53 15.98 -11.32
N ASN A 19 3.95 15.67 -10.10
CA ASN A 19 4.66 14.43 -9.84
C ASN A 19 3.74 13.21 -9.98
N ARG A 20 2.49 13.29 -9.51
CA ARG A 20 1.49 12.24 -9.76
C ARG A 20 1.26 12.02 -11.25
N ASP A 21 1.12 13.09 -12.03
CA ASP A 21 0.89 13.01 -13.47
C ASP A 21 2.08 12.37 -14.19
N ARG A 22 3.31 12.70 -13.76
CA ARG A 22 4.53 12.03 -14.24
C ARG A 22 4.51 10.52 -13.95
N LEU A 23 4.12 10.12 -12.74
CA LEU A 23 4.02 8.72 -12.37
C LEU A 23 2.94 7.99 -13.18
N LEU A 24 1.79 8.63 -13.43
CA LEU A 24 0.73 8.08 -14.28
C LEU A 24 1.15 7.94 -15.74
N GLY A 25 1.95 8.88 -16.27
CA GLY A 25 2.53 8.78 -17.60
C GLY A 25 3.47 7.59 -17.74
N ALA A 26 4.23 7.28 -16.69
CA ALA A 26 5.13 6.14 -16.64
C ALA A 26 4.44 4.80 -16.30
N LEU A 27 3.20 4.82 -15.80
CA LEU A 27 2.49 3.60 -15.41
C LEU A 27 2.21 2.72 -16.64
N VAL A 28 2.47 1.43 -16.53
CA VAL A 28 1.91 0.41 -17.44
C VAL A 28 0.69 -0.20 -16.74
N ASP A 29 -0.48 -0.15 -17.37
CA ASP A 29 -1.70 -0.72 -16.78
C ASP A 29 -1.50 -2.21 -16.49
N GLY A 30 -1.95 -2.65 -15.31
CA GLY A 30 -1.70 -4.00 -14.80
C GLY A 30 -0.45 -4.13 -13.92
N THR A 31 0.40 -3.08 -13.82
CA THR A 31 1.54 -3.07 -12.88
C THR A 31 1.06 -3.41 -11.47
N PRO A 32 1.71 -4.34 -10.76
CA PRO A 32 1.25 -4.74 -9.43
C PRO A 32 1.39 -3.58 -8.43
N CYS A 33 0.32 -3.32 -7.69
CA CYS A 33 0.31 -2.38 -6.58
C CYS A 33 1.31 -2.85 -5.53
N TRP A 34 2.26 -1.99 -5.16
CA TRP A 34 3.29 -2.37 -4.20
C TRP A 34 2.68 -2.83 -2.87
N TRP A 35 1.56 -2.26 -2.42
CA TRP A 35 0.90 -2.63 -1.16
C TRP A 35 0.14 -3.97 -1.24
N CYS A 36 -0.78 -4.12 -2.18
CA CYS A 36 -1.69 -5.27 -2.18
C CYS A 36 -1.40 -6.33 -3.25
N GLY A 37 -0.49 -6.06 -4.18
CA GLY A 37 -0.19 -6.93 -5.32
C GLY A 37 -1.24 -6.93 -6.44
N GLN A 38 -2.40 -6.30 -6.24
CA GLN A 38 -3.44 -6.20 -7.26
C GLN A 38 -3.03 -5.21 -8.37
N PRO A 39 -3.54 -5.38 -9.61
CA PRO A 39 -3.16 -4.52 -10.73
C PRO A 39 -3.55 -3.05 -10.50
N LEU A 40 -2.68 -2.15 -10.92
CA LEU A 40 -2.91 -0.72 -10.99
C LEU A 40 -3.41 -0.34 -12.37
N HIS A 41 -4.50 0.44 -12.43
CA HIS A 41 -5.05 0.97 -13.66
C HIS A 41 -5.17 2.50 -13.61
N ARG A 42 -4.84 3.15 -14.74
CA ARG A 42 -5.08 4.59 -14.92
C ARG A 42 -6.56 4.92 -14.84
N ASP A 43 -7.40 4.06 -15.41
CA ASP A 43 -8.86 4.15 -15.29
C ASP A 43 -9.28 3.77 -13.85
N PRO A 44 -9.88 4.71 -13.08
CA PRO A 44 -10.36 4.44 -11.73
C PRO A 44 -11.34 3.27 -11.64
N ALA A 45 -12.18 3.06 -12.66
CA ALA A 45 -13.24 2.04 -12.64
C ALA A 45 -12.67 0.62 -12.67
N LEU A 46 -11.43 0.44 -13.16
CA LEU A 46 -10.74 -0.84 -13.22
C LEU A 46 -9.95 -1.14 -11.93
N ASN A 47 -9.77 -0.15 -11.06
CA ASN A 47 -9.10 -0.38 -9.78
C ASN A 47 -10.05 -1.08 -8.79
N PRO A 48 -9.54 -1.98 -7.92
CA PRO A 48 -10.38 -2.72 -6.98
C PRO A 48 -11.18 -1.85 -6.00
N ASP A 49 -10.72 -0.63 -5.73
CA ASP A 49 -11.41 0.34 -4.88
C ASP A 49 -12.27 1.34 -5.67
N GLY A 50 -12.31 1.25 -7.01
CA GLY A 50 -13.04 2.16 -7.88
C GLY A 50 -12.51 3.59 -7.85
N MET A 51 -11.28 3.81 -7.37
CA MET A 51 -10.72 5.14 -7.12
C MET A 51 -9.51 5.43 -8.01
N PRO A 52 -9.19 6.71 -8.25
CA PRO A 52 -7.95 7.09 -8.91
C PRO A 52 -6.74 6.71 -8.06
N LEU A 53 -5.65 6.31 -8.74
CA LEU A 53 -4.38 6.02 -8.06
C LEU A 53 -3.83 7.26 -7.34
N GLU A 54 -3.24 7.05 -6.17
CA GLU A 54 -2.59 8.08 -5.36
C GLU A 54 -1.07 7.98 -5.46
N ALA A 55 -0.39 9.12 -5.39
CA ALA A 55 1.07 9.21 -5.37
C ALA A 55 1.58 9.05 -3.94
N ASP A 56 2.20 7.90 -3.67
CA ASP A 56 2.76 7.55 -2.35
C ASP A 56 4.25 7.91 -2.27
N HIS A 57 4.72 8.15 -1.05
CA HIS A 57 6.11 8.45 -0.76
C HIS A 57 6.72 7.30 0.03
N SER A 58 7.81 6.70 -0.47
CA SER A 58 8.57 5.71 0.31
C SER A 58 8.94 6.23 1.70
N ILE A 59 9.43 7.49 1.77
CA ILE A 59 9.59 8.23 3.01
C ILE A 59 8.37 9.12 3.20
N ALA A 60 7.58 8.88 4.24
CA ALA A 60 6.41 9.70 4.51
C ALA A 60 6.77 11.18 4.68
N ARG A 61 5.86 12.08 4.29
CA ARG A 61 6.07 13.53 4.40
C ARG A 61 6.23 13.99 5.86
N SER A 62 5.55 13.33 6.78
CA SER A 62 5.72 13.53 8.23
C SER A 62 7.14 13.22 8.71
N ARG A 63 7.90 12.42 7.94
CA ARG A 63 9.29 12.03 8.20
C ARG A 63 10.28 12.74 7.28
N GLY A 64 9.87 13.82 6.60
CA GLY A 64 10.74 14.62 5.74
C GLY A 64 10.77 14.23 4.26
N GLY A 65 9.94 13.28 3.82
CA GLY A 65 9.84 12.95 2.40
C GLY A 65 9.23 14.07 1.55
N ILE A 66 9.87 14.40 0.44
CA ILE A 66 9.46 15.51 -0.44
C ILE A 66 8.93 15.08 -1.80
N THR A 67 9.27 13.87 -2.24
CA THR A 67 8.96 13.37 -3.59
C THR A 67 8.22 12.05 -3.48
N ALA A 68 7.02 12.00 -4.05
CA ALA A 68 6.31 10.75 -4.30
C ALA A 68 7.02 9.96 -5.40
N ASP A 69 7.18 8.65 -5.20
CA ASP A 69 8.00 7.79 -6.05
C ASP A 69 7.27 6.54 -6.55
N ARG A 70 6.02 6.32 -6.09
CA ARG A 70 5.19 5.20 -6.53
C ARG A 70 3.71 5.57 -6.58
N LEU A 71 2.95 4.75 -7.31
CA LEU A 71 1.49 4.78 -7.31
C LEU A 71 0.94 3.65 -6.44
N LEU A 72 -0.11 3.94 -5.69
CA LEU A 72 -0.91 2.98 -4.93
C LEU A 72 -2.40 3.20 -5.20
N HIS A 73 -3.22 2.17 -4.99
CA HIS A 73 -4.67 2.36 -4.85
C HIS A 73 -4.96 3.30 -3.67
N HIS A 74 -6.10 3.98 -3.71
CA HIS A 74 -6.50 4.92 -2.67
C HIS A 74 -6.56 4.24 -1.30
N LEU A 75 -7.24 3.09 -1.19
CA LEU A 75 -7.33 2.36 0.08
C LEU A 75 -5.98 1.89 0.57
N CYS A 76 -5.12 1.39 -0.33
CA CYS A 76 -3.77 0.93 0.00
C CYS A 76 -2.92 2.06 0.60
N ASN A 77 -2.96 3.24 -0.01
CA ASN A 77 -2.23 4.40 0.47
C ASN A 77 -2.69 4.84 1.87
N ARG A 78 -4.00 4.81 2.13
CA ARG A 78 -4.59 5.11 3.45
C ARG A 78 -4.21 4.08 4.51
N GLN A 79 -4.19 2.79 4.15
CA GLN A 79 -3.81 1.71 5.07
C GLN A 79 -2.34 1.79 5.47
N ARG A 80 -1.44 2.11 4.52
CA ARG A 80 0.00 2.26 4.73
C ARG A 80 0.36 3.36 5.72
N GLN A 81 -0.38 4.48 5.69
CA GLN A 81 -0.13 5.67 6.50
C GLN A 81 1.28 6.24 6.28
N ASP A 82 2.13 6.23 7.30
CA ASP A 82 3.49 6.79 7.26
C ASP A 82 4.57 5.73 6.96
N GLY A 83 4.16 4.53 6.57
CA GLY A 83 5.05 3.39 6.30
C GLY A 83 5.34 2.53 7.54
N SER A 84 4.88 2.91 8.73
CA SER A 84 5.00 2.07 9.94
C SER A 84 4.35 0.68 9.79
N ARG A 85 3.43 0.54 8.84
CA ARG A 85 2.66 -0.68 8.57
C ARG A 85 3.17 -1.50 7.38
N ASP A 86 4.35 -1.18 6.84
CA ASP A 86 4.89 -1.87 5.67
C ASP A 86 5.05 -3.40 5.88
N HIS A 87 5.18 -3.85 7.13
CA HIS A 87 5.22 -5.26 7.52
C HIS A 87 3.85 -5.97 7.50
N LEU A 88 2.75 -5.21 7.61
CA LEU A 88 1.36 -5.73 7.57
C LEU A 88 0.82 -5.83 6.14
N ARG A 89 1.64 -5.42 5.17
CA ARG A 89 1.28 -5.30 3.78
C ARG A 89 0.68 -6.62 3.22
N PRO A 90 -0.52 -6.57 2.60
CA PRO A 90 -1.16 -7.76 2.01
C PRO A 90 -0.27 -8.53 1.04
N ALA A 91 0.54 -7.83 0.24
CA ALA A 91 1.48 -8.46 -0.70
C ALA A 91 2.58 -9.30 -0.01
N VAL A 92 2.85 -9.08 1.28
CA VAL A 92 3.82 -9.85 2.07
C VAL A 92 3.12 -10.91 2.91
N THR A 93 2.01 -10.55 3.55
CA THR A 93 1.30 -11.44 4.49
C THR A 93 0.39 -12.46 3.79
N GLY A 94 0.02 -12.20 2.53
CA GLY A 94 -0.98 -12.99 1.79
C GLY A 94 -2.41 -12.83 2.32
N LEU A 95 -2.62 -11.93 3.29
CA LEU A 95 -3.94 -11.67 3.86
C LEU A 95 -4.73 -10.72 2.94
N PRO A 96 -6.06 -10.89 2.82
CA PRO A 96 -6.89 -9.94 2.09
C PRO A 96 -6.78 -8.51 2.64
N LEU A 97 -6.97 -7.50 1.78
CA LEU A 97 -6.95 -6.07 2.11
C LEU A 97 -7.82 -5.70 3.33
N ALA A 98 -8.94 -6.41 3.53
CA ALA A 98 -9.84 -6.22 4.67
C ALA A 98 -9.31 -6.81 5.99
N ALA A 99 -8.50 -7.87 5.93
CA ALA A 99 -7.96 -8.58 7.10
C ALA A 99 -6.61 -8.02 7.59
N ALA A 100 -5.83 -7.39 6.70
CA ALA A 100 -4.52 -6.84 7.02
C ALA A 100 -4.55 -5.70 8.08
N ALA A 101 -5.69 -5.02 8.24
CA ALA A 101 -5.85 -3.94 9.23
C ALA A 101 -6.04 -4.44 10.69
N GLY A 102 -6.17 -5.74 10.93
CA GLY A 102 -6.52 -6.31 12.24
C GLY A 102 -5.62 -7.45 12.76
N HIS A 103 -4.50 -7.74 12.11
CA HIS A 103 -3.67 -8.91 12.45
C HIS A 103 -2.64 -8.62 13.55
N GLU A 104 -3.07 -8.13 14.71
CA GLU A 104 -2.35 -8.37 15.97
C GLU A 104 -3.07 -9.39 16.88
N ARG A 105 -4.28 -9.84 16.50
CA ARG A 105 -5.09 -10.74 17.34
C ARG A 105 -5.34 -12.12 16.76
N LEU A 106 -4.59 -12.51 15.73
CA LEU A 106 -4.73 -13.83 15.09
C LEU A 106 -3.37 -14.42 14.68
N LEU A 107 -2.43 -14.51 15.62
CA LEU A 107 -1.35 -15.50 15.54
C LEU A 107 -1.97 -16.91 15.65
N GLY A 108 -2.70 -17.31 14.61
CA GLY A 108 -3.06 -18.68 14.33
C GLY A 108 -1.81 -19.37 13.80
N HIS A 109 -1.19 -20.14 14.69
CA HIS A 109 -0.23 -21.21 14.44
C HIS A 109 -0.19 -21.68 12.97
N ARG A 110 0.82 -21.24 12.21
CA ARG A 110 1.28 -21.99 11.04
C ARG A 110 2.50 -22.80 11.45
N ALA A 111 2.26 -23.80 12.30
CA ALA A 111 3.16 -24.93 12.40
C ALA A 111 2.98 -25.72 11.10
N MET A 112 3.95 -25.64 10.19
CA MET A 112 4.09 -26.67 9.15
C MET A 112 4.54 -27.95 9.90
N PRO A 113 3.81 -29.08 9.86
CA PRO A 113 4.33 -30.32 10.39
C PRO A 113 5.52 -30.73 9.52
N TRP A 114 6.73 -30.56 10.05
CA TRP A 114 7.93 -31.18 9.49
C TRP A 114 7.74 -32.70 9.55
N PRO A 115 8.01 -33.46 8.48
CA PRO A 115 7.81 -34.90 8.50
C PRO A 115 8.76 -35.53 9.53
N THR A 116 8.21 -36.15 10.57
CA THR A 116 8.97 -37.00 11.47
C THR A 116 9.26 -38.33 10.76
N PRO A 117 10.47 -38.91 10.91
CA PRO A 117 10.75 -40.23 10.36
C PRO A 117 9.85 -41.28 11.03
N ARG A 118 9.28 -42.17 10.20
CA ARG A 118 8.55 -43.36 10.66
C ARG A 118 9.46 -44.16 11.59
N GLN A 119 9.02 -44.37 12.83
CA GLN A 119 9.59 -45.41 13.68
C GLN A 119 8.88 -46.71 13.33
N ASP A 120 9.51 -47.48 12.44
CA ASP A 120 9.18 -48.89 12.30
C ASP A 120 9.81 -49.62 13.48
N HIS A 121 8.99 -50.21 14.35
CA HIS A 121 9.44 -51.18 15.34
C HIS A 121 8.53 -52.42 15.33
N PRO A 122 9.13 -53.62 15.53
CA PRO A 122 8.61 -54.92 15.09
C PRO A 122 7.40 -55.44 15.87
#